data_AF-A0A0H5D0Q0-F1
#
_entry.id   AF-A0A0H5D0Q0-F1
#
_cell.length_a   1.000
_cell.length_b   1.000
_cell.length_c   1.000
_cell.angle_alpha   90.00
_cell.angle_beta   90.00
_cell.angle_gamma   90.00
#
_symmetry.space_group_name_H-M   'P 1'
#
loop_
_entity.id
_entity.type
_entity.pdbx_description
1 polymer ?
#
loop_
_entity_poly.entity_id
_entity_poly.type
_entity_poly.pdbx_seq_one_letter_code
_entity_poly.pdbx_strand_id
1 'polypeptide(L)'
;MSYMFHGGPMPEFCSFLVFSPNEIDLIHSICATANWSTRDIPDPSMRYAFSERGGISELFQASALKDIGLWREGQQGGRLLLLETEKTEADNIIQLICAANVILEGFPVIKNPPTAGFELSDDEADREITFENLFRRDGLFQWFTWHQTLPVAVAIAVEAWGNKKLVYAIHKLAHSYETECVTPWSMHPRNGQVFEKHTDDFASHVGTSVAINLAYSAIEELDLGVKASPDKPRSIGKGTFEWSPEVLEPFKARLRKAGIDPERTIDWVSRGDQSEVPVYEMLNQLTEYSDGVEVRDRKVSLPDAINFCEFLRNTMTAHAFSSKTQRLGPYEVYNVQQVARFLILSKCNLWNTWTEGLRKRYN
;
A
#
# COMPACT_ATOMS: atom_id res chain seq x y z
N MET A 1 -0.29 -45.84 5.05
CA MET A 1 1.01 -45.68 4.38
C MET A 1 1.53 -44.30 4.73
N SER A 2 2.43 -44.23 5.72
CA SER A 2 3.08 -42.99 6.12
C SER A 2 4.21 -42.74 5.13
N TYR A 3 4.08 -41.73 4.27
CA TYR A 3 5.21 -41.27 3.46
C TYR A 3 6.15 -40.51 4.37
N MET A 4 7.24 -41.17 4.76
CA MET A 4 8.42 -40.48 5.29
C MET A 4 9.03 -39.66 4.16
N PHE A 5 8.69 -38.37 4.10
CA PHE A 5 9.44 -37.40 3.29
C PHE A 5 10.89 -37.43 3.77
N HIS A 6 11.80 -37.81 2.87
CA HIS A 6 13.22 -37.66 3.07
C HIS A 6 13.53 -36.17 3.16
N GLY A 7 14.23 -35.76 4.22
CA GLY A 7 14.64 -34.38 4.47
C GLY A 7 15.71 -33.93 3.48
N GLY A 8 15.29 -33.56 2.28
CA GLY A 8 16.07 -32.67 1.42
C GLY A 8 16.15 -31.26 2.04
N PRO A 9 17.12 -30.43 1.62
CA PRO A 9 17.12 -29.02 1.97
C PRO A 9 15.79 -28.38 1.55
N MET A 10 15.28 -27.47 2.37
CA MET A 10 14.07 -26.71 2.05
C MET A 10 14.38 -25.78 0.87
N PRO A 11 13.53 -25.70 -0.16
CA PRO A 11 13.80 -24.87 -1.33
C PRO A 11 13.90 -23.39 -0.95
N GLU A 12 14.68 -22.66 -1.75
CA GLU A 12 14.98 -21.25 -1.49
C GLU A 12 14.49 -20.38 -2.62
N PHE A 13 13.68 -19.38 -2.26
CA PHE A 13 13.10 -18.45 -3.21
C PHE A 13 13.63 -17.05 -2.96
N CYS A 14 14.28 -16.50 -3.98
CA CYS A 14 14.80 -15.14 -3.98
C CYS A 14 13.73 -14.16 -4.47
N SER A 15 13.52 -13.08 -3.72
CA SER A 15 12.76 -11.94 -4.24
C SER A 15 13.64 -11.05 -5.12
N PHE A 16 13.01 -10.20 -5.94
CA PHE A 16 13.69 -9.10 -6.64
C PHE A 16 13.72 -7.81 -5.80
N LEU A 17 13.38 -7.90 -4.51
CA LEU A 17 13.39 -6.77 -3.58
C LEU A 17 14.81 -6.60 -3.04
N VAL A 18 15.37 -5.43 -3.29
CA VAL A 18 16.73 -5.07 -2.92
C VAL A 18 16.68 -4.26 -1.63
N PHE A 19 17.45 -4.67 -0.63
CA PHE A 19 17.59 -3.99 0.65
C PHE A 19 18.99 -3.38 0.77
N SER A 20 19.09 -2.28 1.53
CA SER A 20 20.41 -1.76 1.89
C SER A 20 21.11 -2.74 2.84
N PRO A 21 22.43 -2.95 2.73
CA PRO A 21 23.17 -3.85 3.64
C PRO A 21 22.97 -3.54 5.12
N ASN A 22 22.83 -2.25 5.48
CA ASN A 22 22.61 -1.83 6.87
C ASN A 22 21.16 -2.07 7.37
N GLU A 23 20.25 -2.54 6.52
CA GLU A 23 18.87 -2.87 6.87
C GLU A 23 18.67 -4.37 7.08
N ILE A 24 19.59 -5.22 6.64
CA ILE A 24 19.31 -6.65 6.48
C ILE A 24 19.08 -7.38 7.81
N ASP A 25 19.85 -7.06 8.85
CA ASP A 25 19.64 -7.61 10.20
C ASP A 25 18.26 -7.23 10.77
N LEU A 26 17.80 -6.01 10.49
CA LEU A 26 16.47 -5.55 10.86
C LEU A 26 15.40 -6.35 10.09
N ILE A 27 15.59 -6.58 8.79
CA ILE A 27 14.66 -7.37 7.97
C ILE A 27 14.53 -8.79 8.54
N HIS A 28 15.64 -9.47 8.82
CA HIS A 28 15.62 -10.80 9.44
C HIS A 28 14.90 -10.79 10.80
N SER A 29 15.16 -9.79 11.64
CA SER A 29 14.51 -9.65 12.94
C SER A 29 12.99 -9.47 12.82
N ILE A 30 12.54 -8.69 11.82
CA ILE A 30 11.10 -8.52 11.53
C ILE A 30 10.50 -9.84 11.04
N CYS A 31 11.09 -10.48 10.03
CA CYS A 31 10.63 -11.75 9.45
C CYS A 31 10.51 -12.86 10.50
N ALA A 32 11.46 -12.93 11.43
CA ALA A 32 11.45 -13.91 12.52
C ALA A 32 10.19 -13.82 13.40
N THR A 33 9.58 -12.64 13.56
CA THR A 33 8.35 -12.49 14.36
C THR A 33 7.11 -13.14 13.74
N ALA A 34 7.12 -13.40 12.42
CA ALA A 34 6.12 -14.20 11.73
C ALA A 34 6.55 -15.66 11.51
N ASN A 35 7.69 -16.08 12.07
CA ASN A 35 8.33 -17.38 11.83
C ASN A 35 8.70 -17.62 10.36
N TRP A 36 9.01 -16.58 9.60
CA TRP A 36 9.54 -16.75 8.24
C TRP A 36 11.02 -17.13 8.31
N SER A 37 11.38 -18.28 7.74
CA SER A 37 12.79 -18.69 7.61
C SER A 37 13.42 -17.91 6.47
N THR A 38 14.46 -17.14 6.78
CA THR A 38 15.04 -16.18 5.84
C THR A 38 16.56 -16.20 5.87
N ARG A 39 17.16 -15.98 4.70
CA ARG A 39 18.59 -15.73 4.50
C ARG A 39 18.77 -14.58 3.52
N ASP A 40 19.99 -14.16 3.30
CA ASP A 40 20.29 -13.08 2.37
C ASP A 40 21.54 -13.32 1.54
N ILE A 41 21.52 -12.82 0.31
CA ILE A 41 22.64 -12.90 -0.64
C ILE A 41 22.98 -11.51 -1.18
N PRO A 42 24.21 -11.26 -1.65
CA PRO A 42 24.51 -10.06 -2.41
C PRO A 42 23.60 -9.96 -3.65
N ASP A 43 23.13 -8.76 -3.97
CA ASP A 43 22.41 -8.48 -5.21
C ASP A 43 23.30 -8.76 -6.42
N PRO A 44 23.04 -9.84 -7.19
CA PRO A 44 23.86 -10.23 -8.33
C PRO A 44 23.70 -9.29 -9.52
N SER A 45 22.60 -8.51 -9.57
CA SER A 45 22.39 -7.51 -10.62
C SER A 45 23.36 -6.34 -10.47
N MET A 46 23.79 -6.04 -9.24
CA MET A 46 24.58 -4.85 -8.90
C MET A 46 23.89 -3.54 -9.31
N ARG A 47 22.56 -3.55 -9.45
CA ARG A 47 21.78 -2.40 -9.90
C ARG A 47 21.88 -1.25 -8.92
N TYR A 48 21.87 -1.56 -7.62
CA TYR A 48 21.93 -0.57 -6.55
C TYR A 48 23.23 -0.68 -5.76
N ALA A 49 23.83 0.49 -5.50
CA ALA A 49 24.96 0.65 -4.61
C ALA A 49 24.64 1.69 -3.54
N PHE A 50 25.06 1.40 -2.31
CA PHE A 50 24.77 2.11 -1.07
C PHE A 50 26.09 2.56 -0.45
N SER A 51 26.18 3.82 -0.06
CA SER A 51 27.34 4.36 0.67
C SER A 51 27.08 4.39 2.17
N GLU A 52 28.14 4.36 2.97
CA GLU A 52 28.06 4.46 4.44
C GLU A 52 27.36 5.74 4.94
N ARG A 53 27.36 6.80 4.12
CA ARG A 53 26.69 8.08 4.42
C ARG A 53 25.20 8.09 4.02
N GLY A 54 24.64 6.96 3.62
CA GLY A 54 23.24 6.82 3.19
C GLY A 54 22.95 7.28 1.76
N GLY A 55 23.98 7.61 0.97
CA GLY A 55 23.84 7.93 -0.46
C GLY A 55 23.65 6.66 -1.29
N ILE A 56 22.85 6.76 -2.36
CA ILE A 56 22.46 5.63 -3.21
C ILE A 56 22.82 5.94 -4.66
N SER A 57 23.23 4.92 -5.40
CA SER A 57 23.48 4.96 -6.84
C SER A 57 22.71 3.84 -7.51
N GLU A 58 22.02 4.16 -8.60
CA GLU A 58 21.23 3.22 -9.40
C GLU A 58 21.77 3.16 -10.83
N LEU A 59 21.82 1.96 -11.38
CA LEU A 59 22.04 1.72 -12.80
C LEU A 59 20.70 1.43 -13.49
N PHE A 60 20.43 2.06 -14.63
CA PHE A 60 19.17 1.85 -15.36
C PHE A 60 19.23 0.70 -16.38
N GLN A 61 20.42 0.32 -16.82
CA GLN A 61 20.65 -0.72 -17.83
C GLN A 61 21.82 -1.60 -17.43
N ALA A 62 21.75 -2.89 -17.77
CA ALA A 62 22.81 -3.84 -17.45
C ALA A 62 24.07 -3.59 -18.30
N SER A 63 23.89 -3.04 -19.51
CA SER A 63 24.99 -2.62 -20.38
C SER A 63 25.99 -1.67 -19.69
N ALA A 64 25.50 -0.80 -18.81
CA ALA A 64 26.30 0.18 -18.07
C ALA A 64 27.28 -0.46 -17.08
N LEU A 65 27.10 -1.73 -16.71
CA LEU A 65 28.04 -2.48 -15.86
C LEU A 65 29.44 -2.59 -16.50
N LYS A 66 29.52 -2.57 -17.83
CA LYS A 66 30.79 -2.67 -18.57
C LYS A 66 31.60 -1.37 -18.52
N ASP A 67 30.92 -0.23 -18.37
CA ASP A 67 31.52 1.09 -18.53
C ASP A 67 31.94 1.73 -17.20
N ILE A 68 31.33 1.31 -16.07
CA ILE A 68 31.46 2.00 -14.78
C ILE A 68 32.48 1.34 -13.84
N GLY A 69 32.95 0.12 -14.14
CA GLY A 69 33.80 -0.66 -13.23
C GLY A 69 33.06 -1.06 -11.95
N LEU A 70 33.73 -1.81 -11.06
CA LEU A 70 33.18 -2.16 -9.75
C LEU A 70 32.92 -0.90 -8.89
N TRP A 71 32.09 -1.04 -7.86
CA TRP A 71 31.58 0.05 -7.01
C TRP A 71 32.66 1.05 -6.57
N ARG A 72 32.27 2.32 -6.40
CA ARG A 72 33.20 3.35 -5.91
C ARG A 72 33.67 2.98 -4.50
N GLU A 73 34.87 3.41 -4.13
CA GLU A 73 35.43 3.19 -2.80
C GLU A 73 34.43 3.63 -1.70
N GLY A 74 34.13 2.72 -0.76
CA GLY A 74 33.16 2.95 0.31
C GLY A 74 31.68 2.71 -0.05
N GLN A 75 31.38 2.18 -1.24
CA GLN A 75 30.06 1.69 -1.60
C GLN A 75 29.93 0.17 -1.40
N GLN A 76 28.73 -0.27 -1.02
CA GLN A 76 28.31 -1.67 -0.90
C GLN A 76 27.04 -1.87 -1.74
N GLY A 77 26.87 -3.02 -2.37
CA GLY A 77 25.71 -3.34 -3.19
C GLY A 77 24.57 -3.80 -2.33
N GLY A 78 23.39 -3.88 -2.96
CA GLY A 78 22.21 -4.37 -2.28
C GLY A 78 22.32 -5.81 -1.77
N ARG A 79 21.39 -6.15 -0.87
CA ARG A 79 21.13 -7.52 -0.42
C ARG A 79 19.76 -7.94 -0.92
N LEU A 80 19.61 -9.21 -1.28
CA LEU A 80 18.31 -9.81 -1.60
C LEU A 80 17.88 -10.73 -0.46
N LEU A 81 16.60 -10.70 -0.14
CA LEU A 81 15.99 -11.61 0.81
C LEU A 81 15.68 -12.95 0.12
N LEU A 82 16.17 -14.04 0.73
CA LEU A 82 15.82 -15.42 0.43
C LEU A 82 14.77 -15.91 1.44
N LEU A 83 13.72 -16.55 0.93
CA LEU A 83 12.70 -17.22 1.71
C LEU A 83 12.90 -18.72 1.60
N GLU A 84 13.13 -19.39 2.72
CA GLU A 84 13.27 -20.85 2.78
C GLU A 84 11.90 -21.44 3.11
N THR A 85 11.10 -21.67 2.07
CA THR A 85 9.72 -22.15 2.20
C THR A 85 9.24 -22.71 0.86
N GLU A 86 8.06 -23.31 0.85
CA GLU A 86 7.40 -23.77 -0.37
C GLU A 86 7.06 -22.59 -1.29
N LYS A 87 7.13 -22.81 -2.61
CA LYS A 87 6.95 -21.77 -3.64
C LYS A 87 5.74 -20.87 -3.43
N THR A 88 4.57 -21.46 -3.15
CA THR A 88 3.33 -20.70 -2.98
C THR A 88 3.38 -19.77 -1.77
N GLU A 89 4.03 -20.18 -0.68
CA GLU A 89 4.19 -19.34 0.49
C GLU A 89 5.18 -18.20 0.21
N ALA A 90 6.31 -18.49 -0.46
CA ALA A 90 7.25 -17.47 -0.89
C ALA A 90 6.60 -16.42 -1.80
N ASP A 91 5.83 -16.85 -2.80
CA ASP A 91 5.10 -15.96 -3.72
C ASP A 91 4.09 -15.09 -2.95
N ASN A 92 3.36 -15.66 -1.99
CA ASN A 92 2.41 -14.91 -1.17
C ASN A 92 3.10 -13.87 -0.27
N ILE A 93 4.25 -14.20 0.32
CA ILE A 93 5.03 -13.27 1.13
C ILE A 93 5.50 -12.10 0.26
N ILE A 94 6.09 -12.39 -0.91
CA ILE A 94 6.60 -11.37 -1.83
C ILE A 94 5.46 -10.47 -2.33
N GLN A 95 4.32 -11.06 -2.73
CA GLN A 95 3.13 -10.32 -3.12
C GLN A 95 2.64 -9.39 -2.03
N LEU A 96 2.60 -9.86 -0.78
CA LEU A 96 2.13 -9.08 0.35
C LEU A 96 3.07 -7.91 0.66
N ILE A 97 4.39 -8.12 0.58
CA ILE A 97 5.39 -7.05 0.74
C ILE A 97 5.23 -6.00 -0.37
N CYS A 98 5.10 -6.42 -1.63
CA CYS A 98 4.89 -5.51 -2.76
C CYS A 98 3.58 -4.70 -2.59
N ALA A 99 2.48 -5.35 -2.22
CA ALA A 99 1.20 -4.68 -1.99
C ALA A 99 1.26 -3.70 -0.80
N ALA A 100 1.95 -4.08 0.28
CA ALA A 100 2.19 -3.20 1.42
C ALA A 100 3.01 -1.97 1.04
N ASN A 101 4.01 -2.13 0.15
CA ASN A 101 4.82 -1.03 -0.35
C ASN A 101 3.98 -0.02 -1.17
N VAL A 102 3.09 -0.51 -2.05
CA VAL A 102 2.16 0.34 -2.82
C VAL A 102 1.28 1.17 -1.88
N ILE A 103 0.73 0.55 -0.82
CA ILE A 103 -0.08 1.27 0.17
C ILE A 103 0.76 2.29 0.93
N LEU A 104 1.99 1.96 1.32
CA LEU A 104 2.87 2.88 2.04
C LEU A 104 3.17 4.14 1.23
N GLU A 105 3.56 3.98 -0.04
CA GLU A 105 3.83 5.09 -0.95
C GLU A 105 2.54 5.85 -1.31
N GLY A 106 1.39 5.16 -1.33
CA GLY A 106 0.10 5.72 -1.72
C GLY A 106 -0.05 5.88 -3.23
N PHE A 107 0.78 5.20 -4.02
CA PHE A 107 0.71 5.08 -5.48
C PHE A 107 1.66 3.96 -5.96
N PRO A 108 1.41 3.32 -7.12
CA PRO A 108 2.31 2.32 -7.68
C PRO A 108 3.49 2.99 -8.40
N VAL A 109 4.68 2.97 -7.79
CA VAL A 109 5.90 3.54 -8.39
C VAL A 109 6.34 2.75 -9.63
N ILE A 110 6.20 1.42 -9.58
CA ILE A 110 6.60 0.49 -10.63
C ILE A 110 5.36 -0.21 -11.15
N LYS A 111 5.19 -0.21 -12.48
CA LYS A 111 4.13 -0.99 -13.12
C LYS A 111 4.53 -2.47 -13.12
N ASN A 112 3.64 -3.32 -12.62
CA ASN A 112 3.82 -4.78 -12.55
C ASN A 112 5.11 -5.18 -11.81
N PRO A 113 5.25 -4.85 -10.51
CA PRO A 113 6.42 -5.28 -9.76
C PRO A 113 6.52 -6.82 -9.78
N PRO A 114 7.74 -7.37 -9.77
CA PRO A 114 7.93 -8.80 -9.64
C PRO A 114 7.30 -9.29 -8.33
N THR A 115 6.32 -10.15 -8.45
CA THR A 115 5.47 -10.65 -7.36
C THR A 115 5.65 -12.15 -7.13
N ALA A 116 6.71 -12.72 -7.68
CA ALA A 116 7.03 -14.14 -7.53
C ALA A 116 8.49 -14.30 -7.13
N GLY A 117 8.73 -15.33 -6.32
CA GLY A 117 10.06 -15.77 -5.95
C GLY A 117 10.71 -16.52 -7.09
N PHE A 118 12.00 -16.28 -7.29
CA PHE A 118 12.84 -17.07 -8.17
C PHE A 118 13.52 -18.18 -7.36
N GLU A 119 13.26 -19.44 -7.71
CA GLU A 119 13.89 -20.60 -7.07
C GLU A 119 15.39 -20.62 -7.37
N LEU A 120 16.22 -20.70 -6.33
CA LEU A 120 17.66 -20.83 -6.50
C LEU A 120 18.06 -22.31 -6.56
N SER A 121 18.97 -22.63 -7.50
CA SER A 121 19.60 -23.94 -7.56
C SER A 121 20.52 -24.14 -6.36
N ASP A 122 20.52 -25.36 -5.80
CA ASP A 122 21.51 -25.82 -4.83
C ASP A 122 22.90 -25.98 -5.46
N ASP A 123 22.99 -26.05 -6.79
CA ASP A 123 24.25 -26.09 -7.54
C ASP A 123 24.81 -24.67 -7.74
N GLU A 124 25.98 -24.42 -7.15
CA GLU A 124 26.66 -23.13 -7.21
C GLU A 124 27.04 -22.70 -8.63
N ALA A 125 27.38 -23.64 -9.52
CA ALA A 125 27.72 -23.34 -10.91
C ALA A 125 26.47 -22.92 -11.70
N ASP A 126 25.35 -23.62 -11.52
CA ASP A 126 24.07 -23.25 -12.14
C ASP A 126 23.57 -21.89 -11.63
N ARG A 127 23.81 -21.61 -10.34
CA ARG A 127 23.46 -20.34 -9.72
C ARG A 127 24.28 -19.19 -10.32
N GLU A 128 25.60 -19.36 -10.48
CA GLU A 128 26.46 -18.35 -11.09
C GLU A 128 26.09 -18.10 -12.56
N ILE A 129 25.82 -19.18 -13.31
CA ILE A 129 25.33 -19.10 -14.70
C ILE A 129 24.03 -18.30 -14.76
N THR A 130 23.11 -18.54 -13.84
CA THR A 130 21.84 -17.80 -13.75
C THR A 130 22.08 -16.32 -13.46
N PHE A 131 22.95 -16.01 -12.50
CA PHE A 131 23.27 -14.64 -12.13
C PHE A 131 23.89 -13.86 -13.30
N GLU A 132 24.88 -14.44 -13.96
CA GLU A 132 25.53 -13.82 -15.11
C GLU A 132 24.62 -13.71 -16.35
N ASN A 133 23.92 -14.79 -16.68
CA ASN A 133 23.20 -14.87 -17.96
C ASN A 133 21.76 -14.36 -17.90
N LEU A 134 21.16 -14.29 -16.71
CA LEU A 134 19.75 -13.93 -16.57
C LEU A 134 19.56 -12.58 -15.87
N PHE A 135 20.20 -12.38 -14.72
CA PHE A 135 19.99 -11.17 -13.91
C PHE A 135 20.76 -9.93 -14.41
N ARG A 136 21.86 -10.12 -15.14
CA ARG A 136 22.63 -9.05 -15.79
C ARG A 136 22.23 -8.81 -17.25
N ARG A 137 20.99 -9.15 -17.63
CA ARG A 137 20.39 -8.79 -18.92
C ARG A 137 19.25 -7.80 -18.71
N ASP A 138 19.11 -6.85 -19.64
CA ASP A 138 18.21 -5.69 -19.49
C ASP A 138 16.76 -6.05 -19.13
N GLY A 139 16.26 -7.23 -19.54
CA GLY A 139 14.89 -7.68 -19.25
C GLY A 139 14.60 -7.88 -17.75
N LEU A 140 15.43 -8.67 -17.04
CA LEU A 140 15.23 -8.92 -15.59
C LEU A 140 15.99 -7.93 -14.72
N PHE A 141 17.02 -7.27 -15.25
CA PHE A 141 17.76 -6.23 -14.53
C PHE A 141 16.82 -5.15 -13.97
N GLN A 142 15.78 -4.79 -14.73
CA GLN A 142 14.80 -3.78 -14.33
C GLN A 142 13.83 -4.25 -13.24
N TRP A 143 13.78 -5.55 -12.94
CA TRP A 143 12.89 -6.09 -11.90
C TRP A 143 13.47 -5.91 -10.50
N PHE A 144 14.79 -5.88 -10.36
CA PHE A 144 15.45 -5.57 -9.10
C PHE A 144 15.04 -4.19 -8.63
N THR A 145 14.40 -4.11 -7.47
CA THR A 145 13.73 -2.89 -7.00
C THR A 145 14.16 -2.56 -5.59
N TRP A 146 14.63 -1.33 -5.39
CA TRP A 146 14.86 -0.76 -4.06
C TRP A 146 13.90 0.39 -3.79
N HIS A 147 13.34 0.45 -2.58
CA HIS A 147 12.68 1.64 -2.03
C HIS A 147 13.01 1.81 -0.55
N GLN A 148 13.11 3.06 -0.09
CA GLN A 148 13.35 3.38 1.31
C GLN A 148 12.26 2.85 2.26
N THR A 149 11.06 2.61 1.72
CA THR A 149 9.88 2.11 2.44
C THR A 149 9.83 0.59 2.58
N LEU A 150 10.69 -0.16 1.88
CA LEU A 150 10.68 -1.64 1.90
C LEU A 150 10.77 -2.25 3.31
N PRO A 151 11.63 -1.77 4.24
CA PRO A 151 11.63 -2.31 5.60
C PRO A 151 10.28 -2.18 6.32
N VAL A 152 9.57 -1.08 6.09
CA VAL A 152 8.22 -0.88 6.64
C VAL A 152 7.20 -1.75 5.93
N ALA A 153 7.34 -1.97 4.62
CA ALA A 153 6.49 -2.90 3.87
C ALA A 153 6.62 -4.34 4.39
N VAL A 154 7.85 -4.78 4.69
CA VAL A 154 8.10 -6.10 5.33
C VAL A 154 7.42 -6.17 6.70
N ALA A 155 7.54 -5.13 7.53
CA ALA A 155 6.88 -5.09 8.82
C ALA A 155 5.34 -5.17 8.70
N ILE A 156 4.74 -4.47 7.74
CA ILE A 156 3.29 -4.57 7.48
C ILE A 156 2.91 -6.00 7.07
N ALA A 157 3.68 -6.62 6.19
CA ALA A 157 3.41 -7.96 5.70
C ALA A 157 3.47 -9.00 6.84
N VAL A 158 4.48 -8.89 7.71
CA VAL A 158 4.65 -9.71 8.92
C VAL A 158 3.48 -9.54 9.88
N GLU A 159 3.09 -8.29 10.20
CA GLU A 159 1.95 -8.00 11.09
C GLU A 159 0.63 -8.54 10.51
N ALA A 160 0.50 -8.53 9.19
CA ALA A 160 -0.69 -9.02 8.50
C ALA A 160 -0.74 -10.55 8.36
N TRP A 161 0.40 -11.24 8.35
CA TRP A 161 0.52 -12.64 7.93
C TRP A 161 -0.47 -13.59 8.62
N GLY A 162 -0.63 -13.46 9.93
CA GLY A 162 -1.55 -14.27 10.73
C GLY A 162 -3.04 -13.91 10.57
N ASN A 163 -3.38 -12.86 9.83
CA ASN A 163 -4.72 -12.31 9.70
C ASN A 163 -5.15 -12.17 8.23
N LYS A 164 -5.82 -13.21 7.71
CA LYS A 164 -6.29 -13.25 6.31
C LYS A 164 -7.12 -12.03 5.90
N LYS A 165 -7.94 -11.49 6.80
CA LYS A 165 -8.73 -10.28 6.51
C LYS A 165 -7.83 -9.07 6.26
N LEU A 166 -6.76 -8.92 7.04
CA LEU A 166 -5.81 -7.84 6.85
C LEU A 166 -4.98 -8.04 5.57
N VAL A 167 -4.55 -9.27 5.27
CA VAL A 167 -3.90 -9.63 4.00
C VAL A 167 -4.77 -9.24 2.80
N TYR A 168 -6.04 -9.65 2.79
CA TYR A 168 -6.96 -9.29 1.70
C TYR A 168 -7.26 -7.80 1.64
N ALA A 169 -7.36 -7.10 2.77
CA ALA A 169 -7.52 -5.64 2.80
C ALA A 169 -6.34 -4.94 2.12
N ILE A 170 -5.11 -5.39 2.40
CA ILE A 170 -3.89 -4.88 1.77
C ILE A 170 -3.93 -5.10 0.26
N HIS A 171 -4.19 -6.31 -0.21
CA HIS A 171 -4.25 -6.57 -1.66
C HIS A 171 -5.36 -5.77 -2.37
N LYS A 172 -6.56 -5.67 -1.78
CA LYS A 172 -7.65 -4.86 -2.35
C LYS A 172 -7.26 -3.39 -2.48
N LEU A 173 -6.63 -2.81 -1.47
CA LEU A 173 -6.21 -1.42 -1.53
C LEU A 173 -5.05 -1.20 -2.52
N ALA A 174 -4.09 -2.11 -2.60
CA ALA A 174 -3.03 -2.06 -3.60
C ALA A 174 -3.60 -2.08 -5.03
N HIS A 175 -4.54 -2.98 -5.32
CA HIS A 175 -5.22 -3.02 -6.63
C HIS A 175 -6.08 -1.79 -6.90
N SER A 176 -6.66 -1.16 -5.87
CA SER A 176 -7.31 0.14 -6.01
C SER A 176 -6.34 1.19 -6.53
N TYR A 177 -5.13 1.30 -5.95
CA TYR A 177 -4.09 2.23 -6.40
C TYR A 177 -3.59 1.92 -7.82
N GLU A 178 -3.48 0.64 -8.18
CA GLU A 178 -3.10 0.22 -9.54
C GLU A 178 -4.18 0.55 -10.59
N THR A 179 -5.44 0.55 -10.18
CA THR A 179 -6.58 0.89 -11.04
C THR A 179 -6.62 2.38 -11.34
N GLU A 180 -6.60 3.21 -10.29
CA GLU A 180 -6.57 4.66 -10.41
C GLU A 180 -5.93 5.25 -9.16
N CYS A 181 -5.02 6.19 -9.34
CA CYS A 181 -4.42 6.91 -8.22
C CYS A 181 -4.03 8.32 -8.64
N VAL A 182 -3.81 9.14 -7.63
CA VAL A 182 -3.16 10.44 -7.75
C VAL A 182 -1.98 10.47 -6.82
N THR A 183 -0.90 11.11 -7.25
CA THR A 183 0.30 11.15 -6.42
C THR A 183 0.04 11.96 -5.14
N PRO A 184 0.67 11.60 -4.01
CA PRO A 184 0.60 12.41 -2.80
C PRO A 184 1.02 13.87 -3.02
N TRP A 185 1.94 14.11 -3.96
CA TRP A 185 2.36 15.45 -4.36
C TRP A 185 1.22 16.25 -5.00
N SER A 186 0.48 15.63 -5.92
CA SER A 186 -0.70 16.22 -6.56
C SER A 186 -1.76 16.63 -5.55
N MET A 187 -1.87 15.90 -4.43
CA MET A 187 -2.83 16.17 -3.36
C MET A 187 -2.24 17.02 -2.22
N HIS A 188 -0.98 17.44 -2.32
CA HIS A 188 -0.31 18.21 -1.27
C HIS A 188 -1.10 19.48 -0.96
N PRO A 189 -1.39 19.81 0.32
CA PRO A 189 -2.26 20.92 0.67
C PRO A 189 -1.77 22.30 0.19
N ARG A 190 -0.46 22.49 0.05
CA ARG A 190 0.15 23.76 -0.39
C ARG A 190 0.66 23.77 -1.83
N ASN A 191 0.95 22.60 -2.38
CA ASN A 191 1.73 22.47 -3.62
C ASN A 191 0.96 21.69 -4.70
N GLY A 192 -0.14 21.04 -4.33
CA GLY A 192 -0.99 20.30 -5.24
C GLY A 192 -1.77 21.24 -6.13
N GLN A 193 -1.92 20.86 -7.39
CA GLN A 193 -2.71 21.62 -8.35
C GLN A 193 -4.19 21.27 -8.24
N VAL A 194 -5.05 22.18 -8.67
CA VAL A 194 -6.47 21.89 -8.90
C VAL A 194 -6.57 21.18 -10.25
N PHE A 195 -7.19 20.00 -10.27
CA PHE A 195 -7.38 19.20 -11.47
C PHE A 195 -8.80 19.36 -11.98
N GLU A 196 -8.96 19.27 -13.30
CA GLU A 196 -10.28 19.05 -13.88
C GLU A 196 -10.80 17.71 -13.36
N LYS A 197 -11.95 17.77 -12.68
CA LYS A 197 -12.52 16.62 -11.97
C LYS A 197 -13.33 15.71 -12.90
N HIS A 198 -13.97 16.31 -13.90
CA HIS A 198 -14.93 15.65 -14.76
C HIS A 198 -14.31 15.30 -16.10
N THR A 199 -14.62 14.10 -16.56
CA THR A 199 -14.24 13.63 -17.89
C THR A 199 -15.48 13.06 -18.56
N ASP A 200 -15.56 13.17 -19.87
CA ASP A 200 -16.58 12.48 -20.68
C ASP A 200 -16.11 11.07 -21.08
N ASP A 201 -14.90 10.67 -20.70
CA ASP A 201 -14.36 9.34 -20.98
C ASP A 201 -14.99 8.26 -20.08
N PHE A 202 -15.74 7.36 -20.72
CA PHE A 202 -16.38 6.23 -20.05
C PHE A 202 -15.38 5.26 -19.41
N ALA A 203 -14.19 5.09 -19.99
CA ALA A 203 -13.18 4.18 -19.44
C ALA A 203 -12.68 4.69 -18.08
N SER A 204 -12.43 6.01 -17.98
CA SER A 204 -12.13 6.66 -16.71
C SER A 204 -13.25 6.51 -15.68
N HIS A 205 -14.53 6.65 -16.05
CA HIS A 205 -15.64 6.44 -15.09
C HIS A 205 -15.65 5.02 -14.52
N VAL A 206 -15.37 4.01 -15.34
CA VAL A 206 -15.24 2.62 -14.90
C VAL A 206 -14.06 2.47 -13.96
N GLY A 207 -12.88 3.00 -14.32
CA GLY A 207 -11.67 2.97 -13.49
C GLY A 207 -11.91 3.58 -12.10
N THR A 208 -12.47 4.78 -12.06
CA THR A 208 -12.82 5.50 -10.82
C THR A 208 -13.76 4.68 -9.94
N SER A 209 -14.80 4.10 -10.55
CA SER A 209 -15.77 3.25 -9.85
C SER A 209 -15.12 1.99 -9.25
N VAL A 210 -14.27 1.31 -10.02
CA VAL A 210 -13.55 0.12 -9.57
C VAL A 210 -12.58 0.45 -8.43
N ALA A 211 -11.81 1.54 -8.54
CA ALA A 211 -10.88 1.96 -7.51
C ALA A 211 -11.60 2.27 -6.18
N ILE A 212 -12.70 3.05 -6.22
CA ILE A 212 -13.52 3.34 -5.02
C ILE A 212 -14.07 2.06 -4.40
N ASN A 213 -14.61 1.14 -5.23
CA ASN A 213 -15.15 -0.13 -4.76
C ASN A 213 -14.07 -0.98 -4.07
N LEU A 214 -12.89 -1.11 -4.67
CA LEU A 214 -11.77 -1.88 -4.11
C LEU A 214 -11.27 -1.27 -2.79
N ALA A 215 -11.07 0.05 -2.73
CA ALA A 215 -10.64 0.73 -1.51
C ALA A 215 -11.67 0.59 -0.38
N TYR A 216 -12.96 0.79 -0.66
CA TYR A 216 -14.00 0.59 0.35
C TYR A 216 -14.11 -0.88 0.79
N SER A 217 -14.01 -1.83 -0.13
CA SER A 217 -14.03 -3.26 0.21
C SER A 217 -12.82 -3.71 1.02
N ALA A 218 -11.73 -2.94 1.06
CA ALA A 218 -10.65 -3.13 2.03
C ALA A 218 -11.10 -2.74 3.45
N ILE A 219 -11.84 -1.63 3.61
CA ILE A 219 -12.42 -1.20 4.89
C ILE A 219 -13.43 -2.24 5.41
N GLU A 220 -14.25 -2.81 4.53
CA GLU A 220 -15.20 -3.88 4.87
C GLU A 220 -14.49 -5.14 5.36
N GLU A 221 -13.40 -5.53 4.69
CA GLU A 221 -12.62 -6.71 5.07
C GLU A 221 -12.09 -6.60 6.51
N LEU A 222 -11.74 -5.39 6.96
CA LEU A 222 -11.31 -5.10 8.33
C LEU A 222 -12.44 -5.14 9.38
N ASP A 223 -13.70 -5.34 8.96
CA ASP A 223 -14.92 -5.20 9.76
C ASP A 223 -15.15 -3.78 10.32
N LEU A 224 -14.65 -2.77 9.58
CA LEU A 224 -14.71 -1.35 9.97
C LEU A 224 -15.73 -0.53 9.17
N GLY A 225 -16.59 -1.19 8.38
CA GLY A 225 -17.74 -0.54 7.75
C GLY A 225 -18.82 -0.12 8.77
N VAL A 226 -19.70 0.80 8.37
CA VAL A 226 -20.82 1.28 9.19
C VAL A 226 -21.96 0.27 9.13
N LYS A 227 -22.17 -0.47 10.22
CA LYS A 227 -23.26 -1.45 10.33
C LYS A 227 -24.57 -0.76 10.72
N ALA A 228 -25.31 -0.29 9.73
CA ALA A 228 -26.64 0.28 9.89
C ALA A 228 -27.69 -0.50 9.08
N SER A 229 -28.94 -0.41 9.51
CA SER A 229 -30.08 -1.09 8.87
C SER A 229 -31.30 -0.17 8.84
N PRO A 230 -32.37 -0.52 8.12
CA PRO A 230 -33.63 0.22 8.20
C PRO A 230 -34.17 0.35 9.64
N ASP A 231 -33.97 -0.69 10.47
CA ASP A 231 -34.38 -0.70 11.88
C ASP A 231 -33.40 0.04 12.81
N LYS A 232 -32.17 0.28 12.35
CA LYS A 232 -31.11 1.01 13.06
C LYS A 232 -30.48 2.02 12.10
N PRO A 233 -31.19 3.11 11.78
CA PRO A 233 -30.74 4.08 10.79
C PRO A 233 -29.46 4.76 11.28
N ARG A 234 -28.60 5.14 10.33
CA ARG A 234 -27.35 5.86 10.63
C ARG A 234 -27.60 7.22 11.25
N SER A 235 -28.67 7.87 10.83
CA SER A 235 -28.99 9.24 11.20
C SER A 235 -30.31 9.31 11.95
N ILE A 236 -30.40 10.21 12.92
CA ILE A 236 -31.62 10.44 13.73
C ILE A 236 -32.74 11.06 12.87
N GLY A 237 -32.41 11.72 11.75
CA GLY A 237 -33.37 12.31 10.81
C GLY A 237 -33.17 11.86 9.36
N LYS A 238 -34.25 11.87 8.57
CA LYS A 238 -34.15 11.64 7.11
C LYS A 238 -33.34 12.77 6.49
N GLY A 239 -32.22 12.44 5.86
CA GLY A 239 -31.37 13.42 5.19
C GLY A 239 -30.51 14.27 6.13
N THR A 240 -30.43 13.96 7.43
CA THR A 240 -29.43 14.54 8.33
C THR A 240 -28.21 13.62 8.42
N PHE A 241 -27.04 14.17 8.73
CA PHE A 241 -25.84 13.39 9.09
C PHE A 241 -25.61 13.35 10.61
N GLU A 242 -26.64 13.71 11.40
CA GLU A 242 -26.59 13.56 12.84
C GLU A 242 -26.70 12.08 13.21
N TRP A 243 -25.59 11.51 13.67
CA TRP A 243 -25.47 10.10 13.98
C TRP A 243 -26.51 9.62 15.01
N SER A 244 -27.14 8.49 14.71
CA SER A 244 -27.83 7.69 15.70
C SER A 244 -26.80 7.15 16.72
N PRO A 245 -26.94 7.44 18.03
CA PRO A 245 -26.02 6.93 19.04
C PRO A 245 -25.97 5.40 19.07
N GLU A 246 -27.07 4.73 18.72
CA GLU A 246 -27.17 3.28 18.64
C GLU A 246 -26.26 2.65 17.57
N VAL A 247 -25.86 3.44 16.57
CA VAL A 247 -24.92 3.02 15.51
C VAL A 247 -23.52 3.53 15.79
N LEU A 248 -23.39 4.79 16.22
CA LEU A 248 -22.09 5.44 16.41
C LEU A 248 -21.29 4.83 17.55
N GLU A 249 -21.88 4.60 18.72
CA GLU A 249 -21.12 4.10 19.88
C GLU A 249 -20.58 2.68 19.66
N PRO A 250 -21.36 1.71 19.16
CA PRO A 250 -20.82 0.41 18.78
C PRO A 250 -19.76 0.51 17.68
N PHE A 251 -19.87 1.48 16.77
CA PHE A 251 -18.87 1.69 15.72
C PHE A 251 -17.55 2.23 16.29
N LYS A 252 -17.60 3.27 17.13
CA LYS A 252 -16.43 3.77 17.88
C LYS A 252 -15.78 2.67 18.71
N ALA A 253 -16.57 1.78 19.33
CA ALA A 253 -16.05 0.64 20.06
C ALA A 253 -15.30 -0.36 19.16
N ARG A 254 -15.78 -0.63 17.94
CA ARG A 254 -15.06 -1.47 16.96
C ARG A 254 -13.72 -0.84 16.54
N LEU A 255 -13.70 0.47 16.31
CA LEU A 255 -12.46 1.20 16.00
C LEU A 255 -11.43 1.08 17.13
N ARG A 256 -11.84 1.35 18.39
CA ARG A 256 -10.97 1.21 19.56
C ARG A 256 -10.45 -0.22 19.72
N LYS A 257 -11.29 -1.23 19.52
CA LYS A 257 -10.90 -2.66 19.56
C LYS A 257 -9.85 -2.99 18.48
N ALA A 258 -9.87 -2.28 17.36
CA ALA A 258 -8.87 -2.42 16.31
C ALA A 258 -7.59 -1.59 16.56
N GLY A 259 -7.46 -0.93 17.71
CA GLY A 259 -6.32 -0.06 18.03
C GLY A 259 -6.40 1.33 17.40
N ILE A 260 -7.58 1.73 16.91
CA ILE A 260 -7.77 2.97 16.15
C ILE A 260 -8.55 3.98 17.01
N ASP A 261 -8.01 5.18 17.15
CA ASP A 261 -8.66 6.28 17.86
C ASP A 261 -9.82 6.85 17.03
N PRO A 262 -11.09 6.71 17.49
CA PRO A 262 -12.25 7.19 16.76
C PRO A 262 -12.38 8.72 16.73
N GLU A 263 -11.64 9.45 17.58
CA GLU A 263 -11.68 10.91 17.62
C GLU A 263 -10.68 11.55 16.63
N ARG A 264 -9.92 10.73 15.90
CA ARG A 264 -9.05 11.18 14.81
C ARG A 264 -9.87 11.89 13.74
N THR A 265 -9.26 12.89 13.12
CA THR A 265 -9.77 13.55 11.92
C THR A 265 -8.94 13.17 10.70
N ILE A 266 -9.59 13.12 9.55
CA ILE A 266 -8.97 12.93 8.24
C ILE A 266 -9.15 14.23 7.44
N ASP A 267 -8.09 14.65 6.75
CA ASP A 267 -8.18 15.72 5.76
C ASP A 267 -8.83 15.16 4.50
N TRP A 268 -10.04 15.64 4.22
CA TRP A 268 -10.84 15.25 3.08
C TRP A 268 -10.65 16.27 1.96
N VAL A 269 -10.05 15.83 0.86
CA VAL A 269 -9.67 16.70 -0.26
C VAL A 269 -10.89 17.01 -1.13
N SER A 270 -11.10 18.29 -1.42
CA SER A 270 -12.24 18.80 -2.18
C SER A 270 -11.78 20.05 -2.92
N ARG A 271 -11.51 19.94 -4.22
CA ARG A 271 -10.95 21.06 -5.00
C ARG A 271 -11.62 21.19 -6.37
N GLY A 272 -11.58 22.39 -6.94
CA GLY A 272 -12.21 22.75 -8.22
C GLY A 272 -13.66 23.21 -8.06
N ASP A 273 -14.43 23.13 -9.15
CA ASP A 273 -15.79 23.66 -9.25
C ASP A 273 -16.79 22.99 -8.27
N GLN A 274 -17.82 23.75 -7.89
CA GLN A 274 -18.87 23.33 -6.93
C GLN A 274 -19.84 22.27 -7.46
N SER A 275 -19.53 21.59 -8.57
CA SER A 275 -20.30 20.47 -9.14
C SER A 275 -20.28 19.20 -8.27
N GLU A 276 -19.89 19.32 -7.01
CA GLU A 276 -19.47 18.20 -6.17
C GLU A 276 -20.63 17.30 -5.72
N VAL A 277 -20.24 16.21 -5.05
CA VAL A 277 -21.17 15.29 -4.43
C VAL A 277 -21.88 16.02 -3.27
N PRO A 278 -23.22 16.00 -3.17
CA PRO A 278 -23.98 16.78 -2.18
C PRO A 278 -23.56 16.59 -0.72
N VAL A 279 -22.88 15.47 -0.43
CA VAL A 279 -22.36 15.13 0.89
C VAL A 279 -21.34 16.15 1.42
N TYR A 280 -20.68 16.93 0.54
CA TYR A 280 -19.67 17.91 0.94
C TYR A 280 -20.24 19.22 1.51
N GLU A 281 -21.50 19.53 1.24
CA GLU A 281 -22.19 20.67 1.86
C GLU A 281 -22.42 20.44 3.36
N MET A 282 -22.33 19.19 3.81
CA MET A 282 -22.59 18.77 5.18
C MET A 282 -21.32 18.82 6.06
N LEU A 283 -20.17 19.10 5.45
CA LEU A 283 -18.89 19.25 6.12
C LEU A 283 -18.59 20.73 6.34
N ASN A 284 -18.61 21.16 7.60
CA ASN A 284 -18.55 22.58 7.96
C ASN A 284 -17.17 23.06 8.44
N GLN A 285 -16.20 22.17 8.64
CA GLN A 285 -14.88 22.56 9.11
C GLN A 285 -13.85 22.51 7.98
N LEU A 286 -13.52 23.68 7.45
CA LEU A 286 -12.41 23.84 6.51
C LEU A 286 -11.07 23.49 7.17
N THR A 287 -10.15 22.94 6.38
CA THR A 287 -8.75 22.81 6.79
C THR A 287 -8.06 24.17 6.81
N GLU A 288 -6.89 24.25 7.44
CA GLU A 288 -6.05 25.46 7.43
C GLU A 288 -5.50 25.80 6.03
N TYR A 289 -5.59 24.86 5.09
CA TYR A 289 -5.10 24.99 3.72
C TYR A 289 -6.20 25.34 2.72
N SER A 290 -7.45 25.42 3.19
CA SER A 290 -8.59 25.77 2.37
C SER A 290 -8.65 27.27 2.13
N ASP A 291 -8.83 27.69 0.88
CA ASP A 291 -9.20 29.06 0.52
C ASP A 291 -10.74 29.26 0.49
N GLY A 292 -11.49 28.16 0.55
CA GLY A 292 -12.96 28.17 0.58
C GLY A 292 -13.60 28.40 -0.79
N VAL A 293 -12.80 28.52 -1.85
CA VAL A 293 -13.23 28.79 -3.23
C VAL A 293 -12.79 27.66 -4.16
N GLU A 294 -11.48 27.55 -4.43
CA GLU A 294 -10.91 26.53 -5.33
C GLU A 294 -10.36 25.34 -4.56
N VAL A 295 -9.76 25.59 -3.39
CA VAL A 295 -9.33 24.57 -2.43
C VAL A 295 -10.28 24.60 -1.24
N ARG A 296 -11.14 23.59 -1.16
CA ARG A 296 -12.20 23.45 -0.17
C ARG A 296 -12.00 22.21 0.71
N ASP A 297 -10.73 21.82 0.91
CA ASP A 297 -10.33 20.67 1.73
C ASP A 297 -10.89 20.83 3.16
N ARG A 298 -11.43 19.75 3.72
CA ARG A 298 -12.18 19.78 5.00
C ARG A 298 -11.62 18.80 6.02
N LYS A 299 -11.73 19.14 7.30
CA LYS A 299 -11.44 18.20 8.40
C LYS A 299 -12.69 17.41 8.72
N VAL A 300 -12.59 16.08 8.65
CA VAL A 300 -13.73 15.18 8.81
C VAL A 300 -13.42 14.20 9.93
N SER A 301 -14.39 13.92 10.81
CA SER A 301 -14.21 12.87 11.83
C SER A 301 -13.99 11.51 11.16
N LEU A 302 -13.19 10.63 11.76
CA LEU A 302 -12.95 9.31 11.17
C LEU A 302 -14.26 8.52 10.91
N PRO A 303 -15.25 8.50 11.82
CA PRO A 303 -16.54 7.87 11.55
C PRO A 303 -17.27 8.45 10.33
N ASP A 304 -17.27 9.78 10.18
CA ASP A 304 -17.89 10.45 9.03
C ASP A 304 -17.16 10.12 7.72
N ALA A 305 -15.84 10.14 7.73
CA ALA A 305 -15.02 9.81 6.56
C ALA A 305 -15.32 8.39 6.05
N ILE A 306 -15.42 7.42 6.97
CA ILE A 306 -15.78 6.03 6.61
C ILE A 306 -17.22 5.96 6.07
N ASN A 307 -18.16 6.69 6.67
CA ASN A 307 -19.54 6.75 6.19
C ASN A 307 -19.64 7.37 4.79
N PHE A 308 -18.82 8.38 4.48
CA PHE A 308 -18.75 8.95 3.14
C PHE A 308 -18.17 7.99 2.12
N CYS A 309 -17.14 7.22 2.49
CA CYS A 309 -16.62 6.17 1.61
C CYS A 309 -17.73 5.18 1.22
N GLU A 310 -18.57 4.81 2.19
CA GLU A 310 -19.72 3.95 1.91
C GLU A 310 -20.78 4.63 1.04
N PHE A 311 -21.06 5.90 1.29
CA PHE A 311 -22.00 6.67 0.49
C PHE A 311 -21.55 6.73 -0.98
N LEU A 312 -20.27 7.01 -1.22
CA LEU A 312 -19.68 7.03 -2.56
C LEU A 312 -19.83 5.66 -3.22
N ARG A 313 -19.51 4.58 -2.48
CA ARG A 313 -19.67 3.22 -2.96
C ARG A 313 -21.13 2.90 -3.35
N ASN A 314 -22.06 3.10 -2.43
CA ASN A 314 -23.46 2.67 -2.61
C ASN A 314 -24.23 3.54 -3.62
N THR A 315 -23.94 4.84 -3.65
CA THR A 315 -24.75 5.79 -4.44
C THR A 315 -24.20 6.01 -5.84
N MET A 316 -22.88 5.85 -6.02
CA MET A 316 -22.20 6.32 -7.24
C MET A 316 -21.51 5.19 -8.03
N THR A 317 -21.15 4.07 -7.39
CA THR A 317 -20.32 3.02 -8.02
C THR A 317 -20.91 1.60 -7.97
N ALA A 318 -21.86 1.31 -7.07
CA ALA A 318 -22.42 -0.04 -6.88
C ALA A 318 -23.63 -0.38 -7.79
N HIS A 319 -24.24 0.62 -8.44
CA HIS A 319 -25.40 0.46 -9.32
C HIS A 319 -25.06 0.90 -10.76
N ALA A 320 -25.99 0.68 -11.70
CA ALA A 320 -25.81 1.12 -13.09
C ALA A 320 -25.41 2.61 -13.14
N PHE A 321 -24.42 2.93 -13.97
CA PHE A 321 -23.95 4.30 -14.11
C PHE A 321 -25.09 5.23 -14.51
N SER A 322 -25.08 6.42 -13.92
CA SER A 322 -26.10 7.44 -14.12
C SER A 322 -25.44 8.78 -14.46
N SER A 323 -26.23 9.81 -14.73
CA SER A 323 -25.72 11.17 -14.91
C SER A 323 -24.93 11.70 -13.69
N LYS A 324 -25.08 11.07 -12.52
CA LYS A 324 -24.28 11.41 -11.33
C LYS A 324 -22.87 10.83 -11.37
N THR A 325 -22.61 9.76 -12.13
CA THR A 325 -21.30 9.10 -12.20
C THR A 325 -20.21 10.04 -12.72
N GLN A 326 -20.56 10.93 -13.64
CA GLN A 326 -19.66 11.98 -14.16
C GLN A 326 -19.13 12.90 -13.05
N ARG A 327 -19.76 12.94 -11.87
CA ARG A 327 -19.33 13.76 -10.73
C ARG A 327 -18.18 13.14 -9.92
N LEU A 328 -17.89 11.86 -10.12
CA LEU A 328 -16.74 11.22 -9.50
C LEU A 328 -15.48 11.63 -10.25
N GLY A 329 -14.38 11.74 -9.52
CA GLY A 329 -13.08 11.95 -10.10
C GLY A 329 -11.95 11.60 -9.13
N PRO A 330 -10.73 12.07 -9.43
CA PRO A 330 -9.52 11.67 -8.70
C PRO A 330 -9.57 11.95 -7.19
N TYR A 331 -10.30 13.00 -6.78
CA TYR A 331 -10.43 13.37 -5.37
C TYR A 331 -11.25 12.35 -4.56
N GLU A 332 -12.37 11.84 -5.11
CA GLU A 332 -13.14 10.79 -4.44
C GLU A 332 -12.33 9.50 -4.28
N VAL A 333 -11.60 9.11 -5.33
CA VAL A 333 -10.71 7.93 -5.29
C VAL A 333 -9.67 8.11 -4.20
N TYR A 334 -8.95 9.24 -4.21
CA TYR A 334 -7.93 9.56 -3.22
C TYR A 334 -8.45 9.52 -1.79
N ASN A 335 -9.61 10.15 -1.53
CA ASN A 335 -10.17 10.21 -0.18
C ASN A 335 -10.50 8.83 0.36
N VAL A 336 -11.14 7.96 -0.44
CA VAL A 336 -11.47 6.59 -0.02
C VAL A 336 -10.21 5.77 0.19
N GLN A 337 -9.23 5.89 -0.71
CA GLN A 337 -7.93 5.22 -0.59
C GLN A 337 -7.18 5.66 0.67
N GLN A 338 -7.15 6.96 0.98
CA GLN A 338 -6.46 7.48 2.17
C GLN A 338 -7.12 7.03 3.47
N VAL A 339 -8.45 6.97 3.53
CA VAL A 339 -9.16 6.41 4.69
C VAL A 339 -8.80 4.93 4.86
N ALA A 340 -8.86 4.14 3.79
CA ALA A 340 -8.49 2.72 3.85
C ALA A 340 -7.02 2.53 4.26
N ARG A 341 -6.10 3.31 3.68
CA ARG A 341 -4.67 3.33 4.02
C ARG A 341 -4.45 3.63 5.49
N PHE A 342 -5.06 4.70 6.01
CA PHE A 342 -4.99 5.06 7.42
C PHE A 342 -5.43 3.91 8.33
N LEU A 343 -6.56 3.27 8.01
CA LEU A 343 -7.10 2.18 8.82
C LEU A 343 -6.19 0.94 8.81
N ILE A 344 -5.69 0.54 7.64
CA ILE A 344 -4.77 -0.61 7.51
C ILE A 344 -3.48 -0.34 8.30
N LEU A 345 -2.83 0.80 8.05
CA LEU A 345 -1.55 1.13 8.70
C LEU A 345 -1.71 1.32 10.22
N SER A 346 -2.83 1.91 10.67
CA SER A 346 -3.12 2.01 12.11
C SER A 346 -3.35 0.65 12.75
N LYS A 347 -4.05 -0.27 12.07
CA LYS A 347 -4.27 -1.64 12.56
C LYS A 347 -2.97 -2.43 12.68
N CYS A 348 -1.99 -2.17 11.81
CA CYS A 348 -0.63 -2.74 11.92
C CYS A 348 0.25 -2.02 12.95
N ASN A 349 -0.22 -0.93 13.58
CA ASN A 349 0.58 -0.05 14.42
C ASN A 349 1.83 0.51 13.69
N LEU A 350 1.67 0.85 12.41
CA LEU A 350 2.73 1.33 11.51
C LEU A 350 2.38 2.64 10.80
N TRP A 351 1.29 3.31 11.21
CA TRP A 351 0.96 4.66 10.73
C TRP A 351 2.08 5.64 11.10
N ASN A 352 2.56 6.42 10.11
CA ASN A 352 3.70 7.35 10.26
C ASN A 352 4.99 6.71 10.80
N THR A 353 5.21 5.42 10.52
CA THR A 353 6.44 4.72 10.90
C THR A 353 7.46 4.75 9.77
N TRP A 354 8.71 5.01 10.14
CA TRP A 354 9.87 4.97 9.25
C TRP A 354 10.81 3.85 9.69
N THR A 355 11.77 3.46 8.84
CA THR A 355 12.77 2.42 9.15
C THR A 355 13.47 2.64 10.49
N GLU A 356 13.79 3.89 10.85
CA GLU A 356 14.39 4.22 12.16
C GLU A 356 13.46 3.92 13.34
N GLY A 357 12.14 4.09 13.16
CA GLY A 357 11.16 3.68 14.15
C GLY A 357 11.12 2.17 14.35
N LEU A 358 11.32 1.39 13.28
CA LEU A 358 11.40 -0.07 13.35
C LEU A 358 12.67 -0.54 14.05
N ARG A 359 13.81 0.11 13.81
CA ARG A 359 15.08 -0.22 14.51
C ARG A 359 14.89 -0.18 16.02
N LYS A 360 14.15 0.79 16.55
CA LYS A 360 13.84 0.89 17.99
C LYS A 360 12.88 -0.17 18.51
N ARG A 361 12.09 -0.78 17.62
CA ARG A 361 11.06 -1.77 17.97
C ARG A 361 11.59 -3.21 17.93
N TYR A 362 12.56 -3.48 17.05
CA TYR A 362 13.07 -4.83 16.77
C TYR A 362 14.54 -5.04 17.17
N ASN A 363 15.27 -3.98 17.54
CA ASN A 363 16.51 -4.07 18.33
C ASN A 363 16.19 -3.96 19.82
#